data_AF-A0A497MAX1-F1
#
_entry.id   AF-A0A497MAX1-F1
#
_cell.length_a   1.000
_cell.length_b   1.000
_cell.length_c   1.000
_cell.angle_alpha   90.00
_cell.angle_beta   90.00
_cell.angle_gamma   90.00
#
_symmetry.space_group_name_H-M   'P 1'
#
loop_
_entity.id
_entity.type
_entity.pdbx_description
1 polymer ?
#
loop_
_entity_poly.entity_id
_entity_poly.type
_entity_poly.pdbx_seq_one_letter_code
_entity_poly.pdbx_strand_id
1 'polypeptide(L)'
;MFRHSRATHLANYLTEAQMKQYFGWVQGSDTASVYVHLSGRDLDNALLRLNGIKVKDERKDEQIKPLVCPRCKANNSPDAKFCSYCGLCLDPKTAIRIDELRAKADKLMAELIKNPNVLEALLEGLEKLKMTKPYA
;
A
#
# COMPACT_ATOMS: atom_id res chain seq x y z
N MET A 1 17.50 26.15 -6.49
CA MET A 1 16.05 26.01 -6.20
C MET A 1 15.73 25.41 -4.83
N PHE A 2 16.50 24.45 -4.29
CA PHE A 2 16.12 23.71 -3.06
C PHE A 2 16.09 24.51 -1.75
N ARG A 3 16.93 25.56 -1.61
CA ARG A 3 17.00 26.35 -0.37
C ARG A 3 15.70 27.10 -0.06
N HIS A 4 15.09 27.71 -1.07
CA HIS A 4 13.84 28.46 -0.93
C HIS A 4 12.68 27.52 -0.58
N SER A 5 12.55 26.39 -1.28
CA SER A 5 11.53 25.38 -0.97
C SER A 5 11.68 24.82 0.46
N ARG A 6 12.92 24.60 0.91
CA ARG A 6 13.18 24.16 2.29
C ARG A 6 12.85 25.26 3.31
N ALA A 7 13.14 26.52 3.01
CA ALA A 7 12.77 27.65 3.86
C ALA A 7 11.25 27.80 3.99
N THR A 8 10.50 27.68 2.89
CA THR A 8 9.03 27.67 2.90
C THR A 8 8.48 26.54 3.75
N HIS A 9 9.02 25.32 3.63
CA HIS A 9 8.57 24.19 4.44
C HIS A 9 8.90 24.37 5.93
N LEU A 10 10.10 24.84 6.25
CA LEU A 10 10.56 25.01 7.64
C LEU A 10 9.94 26.21 8.37
N ALA A 11 9.41 27.19 7.64
CA ALA A 11 8.71 28.34 8.24
C ALA A 11 7.47 27.93 9.06
N ASN A 12 6.89 26.75 8.80
CA ASN A 12 5.78 26.20 9.59
C ASN A 12 6.22 25.65 10.95
N TYR A 13 7.53 25.42 11.17
CA TYR A 13 8.06 24.74 12.34
C TYR A 13 9.07 25.58 13.14
N LEU A 14 9.68 26.59 12.51
CA LEU A 14 10.74 27.38 13.09
C LEU A 14 10.30 28.84 13.27
N THR A 15 10.72 29.46 14.37
CA THR A 15 10.60 30.91 14.55
C THR A 15 11.54 31.64 13.60
N GLU A 16 11.29 32.93 13.38
CA GLU A 16 12.13 33.77 12.52
C GLU A 16 13.61 33.74 12.93
N ALA A 17 13.88 33.82 14.24
CA ALA A 17 15.23 33.75 14.80
C ALA A 17 15.90 32.38 14.54
N GLN A 18 15.14 31.29 14.65
CA GLN A 18 15.62 29.93 14.36
C GLN A 18 15.88 29.74 12.86
N MET A 19 15.03 30.28 11.99
CA MET A 19 15.26 30.26 10.54
C MET A 19 16.53 31.02 10.18
N LYS A 20 16.74 32.20 10.78
CA LYS A 20 17.96 33.00 10.55
C LYS A 20 19.21 32.23 10.93
N GLN A 21 19.21 31.58 12.09
CA GLN A 21 20.32 30.72 12.51
C GLN A 21 20.52 29.51 11.59
N TYR A 22 19.44 28.82 11.21
CA TYR A 22 19.50 27.60 10.41
C TYR A 22 19.94 27.84 8.95
N PHE A 23 19.47 28.93 8.34
CA PHE A 23 19.79 29.27 6.96
C PHE A 23 21.01 30.19 6.82
N GLY A 24 21.63 30.60 7.93
CA GLY A 24 22.77 31.51 7.95
C GLY A 24 22.41 32.94 7.52
N TRP A 25 21.19 33.39 7.81
CA TRP A 25 20.79 34.78 7.58
C TRP A 25 21.19 35.67 8.76
N VAL A 26 21.41 36.95 8.44
CA VAL A 26 21.74 37.97 9.43
C VAL A 26 20.58 38.15 10.41
N GLN A 27 20.92 38.19 11.71
CA GLN A 27 19.93 38.49 12.74
C GLN A 27 19.40 39.92 12.55
N GLY A 28 18.08 40.06 12.51
CA GLY A 28 17.41 41.34 12.19
C GLY A 28 17.12 41.59 10.70
N SER A 29 17.53 40.72 9.76
CA SER A 29 17.15 40.89 8.34
C SER A 29 15.69 40.53 8.07
N ASP A 30 15.06 41.13 7.06
CA ASP A 30 13.69 40.80 6.65
C ASP A 30 13.61 39.49 5.83
N THR A 31 14.70 38.75 5.67
CA THR A 31 14.75 37.61 4.75
C THR A 31 13.83 36.46 5.17
N ALA A 32 13.61 36.28 6.48
CA ALA A 32 12.74 35.23 7.00
C ALA A 32 11.25 35.59 6.93
N SER A 33 10.89 36.88 6.93
CA SER A 33 9.49 37.33 6.88
C SER A 33 8.77 36.88 5.60
N VAL A 34 9.53 36.75 4.50
CA VAL A 34 9.09 36.21 3.21
C VAL A 34 8.55 34.78 3.29
N TYR A 35 8.83 34.03 4.36
CA TYR A 35 8.35 32.65 4.54
C TYR A 35 7.37 32.52 5.71
N VAL A 36 7.57 33.27 6.79
CA VAL A 36 6.80 33.16 8.05
C VAL A 36 5.32 33.55 7.90
N HIS A 37 4.96 34.38 6.92
CA HIS A 37 3.55 34.71 6.64
C HIS A 37 2.65 33.51 6.30
N LEU A 38 3.23 32.39 5.83
CA LEU A 38 2.49 31.17 5.46
C LEU A 38 2.17 30.29 6.69
N SER A 39 2.79 30.57 7.84
CA SER A 39 2.68 29.79 9.09
C SER A 39 1.44 30.14 9.92
N GLY A 40 0.70 31.21 9.58
CA GLY A 40 -0.42 31.70 10.39
C GLY A 40 -1.54 30.67 10.62
N ARG A 41 -1.74 29.74 9.68
CA ARG A 41 -2.74 28.67 9.78
C ARG A 41 -2.27 27.51 10.68
N ASP A 42 -0.97 27.35 10.87
CA ASP A 42 -0.38 26.33 11.76
C ASP A 42 -0.19 26.87 13.20
N LEU A 43 -0.27 28.19 13.42
CA LEU A 43 -0.22 28.82 14.75
C LEU A 43 -1.38 28.38 15.65
N ASP A 44 -2.60 28.38 15.13
CA ASP A 44 -3.78 27.95 15.89
C ASP A 44 -3.63 26.51 16.36
N ASN A 45 -3.11 25.63 15.49
CA ASN A 45 -2.87 24.24 15.84
C ASN A 45 -1.75 24.08 16.87
N ALA A 46 -0.69 24.89 16.79
CA ALA A 46 0.38 24.93 17.78
C ALA A 46 -0.11 25.48 19.14
N LEU A 47 -0.95 26.52 19.15
CA LEU A 47 -1.57 27.07 20.35
C LEU A 47 -2.50 26.06 21.01
N LEU A 48 -3.33 25.37 20.23
CA LEU A 48 -4.18 24.30 20.73
C LEU A 48 -3.34 23.18 21.38
N ARG A 49 -2.23 22.76 20.75
CA ARG A 49 -1.30 21.77 21.31
C ARG A 49 -0.63 22.25 22.61
N LEU A 50 -0.18 23.50 22.67
CA LEU A 50 0.40 24.11 23.88
C LEU A 50 -0.60 24.16 25.04
N ASN A 51 -1.89 24.36 24.74
CA ASN A 51 -2.98 24.34 25.72
C ASN A 51 -3.53 22.93 26.00
N GLY A 52 -2.82 21.87 25.56
CA GLY A 52 -3.21 20.48 25.81
C GLY A 52 -4.37 19.96 24.96
N ILE A 53 -4.84 20.75 24.00
CA ILE A 53 -5.91 20.36 23.07
C ILE A 53 -5.28 19.60 21.90
N LYS A 54 -5.60 18.31 21.80
CA LYS A 54 -5.17 17.46 20.68
C LYS A 54 -5.91 17.89 19.40
N VAL A 55 -5.25 18.68 18.59
CA VAL A 55 -5.67 18.92 17.21
C VAL A 55 -5.42 17.66 16.40
N LYS A 56 -6.42 17.17 15.67
CA LYS A 56 -6.20 16.13 14.66
C LYS A 56 -5.24 16.71 13.61
N ASP A 57 -4.05 16.13 13.46
CA ASP A 57 -3.23 16.35 12.27
C ASP A 57 -4.07 15.92 11.07
N GLU A 58 -4.59 16.89 10.32
CA GLU A 58 -5.26 16.64 9.04
C GLU A 58 -4.25 16.19 7.96
N ARG A 59 -2.94 16.32 8.25
CA ARG A 59 -1.86 15.63 7.53
C ARG A 59 -1.71 14.20 8.05
N LYS A 60 -2.80 13.43 8.09
CA LYS A 60 -2.64 12.00 7.88
C LYS A 60 -2.35 11.89 6.39
N ASP A 61 -1.05 11.95 6.06
CA ASP A 61 -0.60 11.37 4.81
C ASP A 61 -1.36 10.06 4.66
N GLU A 62 -2.20 9.96 3.64
CA GLU A 62 -2.76 8.70 3.16
C GLU A 62 -1.58 7.90 2.61
N GLN A 63 -0.66 7.51 3.49
CA GLN A 63 0.47 6.67 3.14
C GLN A 63 -0.16 5.36 2.73
N ILE A 64 -0.10 5.14 1.42
CA ILE A 64 -0.40 3.89 0.74
C ILE A 64 0.52 2.85 1.38
N LYS A 65 0.05 2.21 2.45
CA LYS A 65 0.85 1.22 3.18
C LYS A 65 0.85 -0.09 2.40
N PRO A 66 2.01 -0.72 2.21
CA PRO A 66 2.08 -2.01 1.55
C PRO A 66 1.36 -3.08 2.36
N LEU A 67 0.72 -4.00 1.67
CA LEU A 67 0.07 -5.16 2.26
C LEU A 67 1.11 -6.26 2.51
N VAL A 68 1.31 -6.63 3.78
CA VAL A 68 2.26 -7.67 4.16
C VAL A 68 1.60 -9.04 4.08
N CYS A 69 2.19 -9.96 3.30
CA CYS A 69 1.68 -11.33 3.19
C CYS A 69 1.80 -12.05 4.55
N PRO A 70 0.72 -12.64 5.09
CA PRO A 70 0.78 -13.32 6.39
C PRO A 70 1.64 -14.60 6.36
N ARG A 71 1.76 -15.24 5.18
CA ARG A 71 2.48 -16.50 4.97
C ARG A 71 3.98 -16.31 4.75
N CYS A 72 4.39 -15.57 3.73
CA CYS A 72 5.81 -15.40 3.39
C CYS A 72 6.42 -14.04 3.80
N LYS A 73 5.61 -13.15 4.41
CA LYS A 73 6.02 -11.80 4.85
C LYS A 73 6.48 -10.84 3.74
N ALA A 74 6.32 -11.18 2.46
CA ALA A 74 6.59 -10.26 1.36
C ALA A 74 5.65 -9.04 1.38
N ASN A 75 6.18 -7.88 1.02
CA ASN A 75 5.40 -6.66 0.81
C ASN A 75 4.72 -6.70 -0.55
N ASN A 76 3.42 -6.40 -0.59
CA ASN A 76 2.63 -6.35 -1.81
C ASN A 76 1.98 -4.97 -1.93
N SER A 77 1.54 -4.65 -3.15
CA SER A 77 0.72 -3.46 -3.39
C SER A 77 -0.56 -3.53 -2.54
N PRO A 78 -1.08 -2.41 -2.01
CA PRO A 78 -2.31 -2.43 -1.22
C PRO A 78 -3.56 -2.88 -1.98
N ASP A 79 -3.54 -2.86 -3.31
CA ASP A 79 -4.58 -3.40 -4.20
C ASP A 79 -4.30 -4.84 -4.68
N ALA A 80 -3.22 -5.49 -4.22
CA ALA A 80 -2.84 -6.82 -4.64
C ALA A 80 -3.83 -7.89 -4.13
N LYS A 81 -4.43 -8.64 -5.05
CA LYS A 81 -5.31 -9.80 -4.74
C LYS A 81 -4.54 -11.05 -4.34
N PHE A 82 -3.30 -11.18 -4.80
CA PHE A 82 -2.43 -12.32 -4.54
C PHE A 82 -1.04 -11.85 -4.14
N CYS A 83 -0.35 -12.68 -3.37
CA CYS A 83 1.05 -12.45 -3.06
C CYS A 83 1.92 -12.71 -4.29
N SER A 84 2.73 -11.73 -4.69
CA SER A 84 3.66 -11.83 -5.81
C SER A 84 4.74 -12.90 -5.63
N TYR A 85 5.05 -13.26 -4.37
CA TYR A 85 6.10 -14.21 -4.04
C TYR A 85 5.59 -15.65 -3.86
N CYS A 86 4.52 -15.86 -3.08
CA CYS A 86 4.03 -17.20 -2.73
C CYS A 86 2.66 -17.56 -3.31
N GLY A 87 2.00 -16.65 -4.04
CA GLY A 87 0.70 -16.89 -4.66
C GLY A 87 -0.49 -16.94 -3.71
N LEU A 88 -0.31 -16.74 -2.40
CA LEU A 88 -1.42 -16.69 -1.44
C LEU A 88 -2.41 -15.60 -1.82
N CYS A 89 -3.71 -15.91 -1.84
CA CYS A 89 -4.76 -14.90 -1.99
C CYS A 89 -4.79 -13.99 -0.75
N LEU A 90 -4.62 -12.68 -0.96
CA LEU A 90 -4.58 -11.67 0.09
C LEU A 90 -5.92 -10.94 0.24
N ASP A 91 -6.80 -11.02 -0.76
CA ASP A 91 -8.13 -10.41 -0.74
C ASP A 91 -9.22 -11.44 -0.37
N PRO A 92 -9.91 -11.28 0.78
CA PRO A 92 -10.94 -12.22 1.22
C PRO A 92 -12.09 -12.39 0.22
N LYS A 93 -12.48 -11.31 -0.49
CA LYS A 93 -13.57 -11.39 -1.48
C LYS A 93 -13.16 -12.26 -2.68
N THR A 94 -11.94 -12.08 -3.16
CA THR A 94 -11.36 -12.91 -4.22
C THR A 94 -11.24 -14.37 -3.78
N ALA A 95 -10.82 -14.63 -2.53
CA ALA A 95 -10.75 -15.98 -1.99
C ALA A 95 -12.11 -16.70 -2.02
N ILE A 96 -13.16 -16.05 -1.50
CA ILE A 96 -14.53 -16.60 -1.51
C ILE A 96 -14.99 -16.91 -2.94
N ARG A 97 -14.77 -15.99 -3.89
CA ARG A 97 -15.16 -16.20 -5.28
C ARG A 97 -14.44 -17.38 -5.94
N ILE A 98 -13.16 -17.58 -5.64
CA ILE A 98 -12.39 -18.72 -6.16
C ILE A 98 -12.96 -20.04 -5.61
N ASP A 99 -13.26 -20.09 -4.32
CA ASP A 99 -13.81 -21.30 -3.69
C ASP A 99 -15.22 -21.60 -4.23
N GLU A 100 -16.05 -20.59 -4.46
CA GLU A 100 -17.35 -20.76 -5.13
C GLU A 100 -17.22 -21.29 -6.57
N LEU A 101 -16.25 -20.77 -7.33
CA LEU A 101 -15.98 -21.22 -8.70
C LEU A 101 -15.46 -22.65 -8.73
N ARG A 102 -14.57 -23.02 -7.80
CA ARG A 102 -14.08 -24.39 -7.62
C ARG A 102 -15.23 -25.34 -7.30
N ALA A 103 -16.07 -24.99 -6.32
CA ALA A 103 -17.22 -25.82 -5.95
C ALA A 103 -18.19 -26.03 -7.13
N LYS A 104 -18.39 -25.03 -8.00
CA LYS A 104 -19.19 -25.17 -9.22
C LYS A 104 -18.51 -26.08 -10.24
N ALA A 105 -17.21 -25.92 -10.45
CA ALA A 105 -16.42 -26.76 -11.35
C ALA A 105 -16.43 -28.23 -10.90
N ASP A 106 -16.24 -28.49 -9.60
CA ASP A 106 -16.25 -29.83 -9.03
C ASP A 106 -17.59 -30.53 -9.25
N LYS A 107 -18.71 -29.82 -9.03
CA LYS A 107 -20.06 -30.32 -9.32
C LYS A 107 -20.23 -30.67 -10.80
N LEU A 108 -19.79 -29.79 -11.68
CA LEU A 108 -19.90 -29.99 -13.12
C LEU A 108 -19.04 -31.19 -13.59
N MET A 109 -17.82 -31.32 -13.08
CA MET A 109 -16.94 -32.46 -13.35
C MET A 109 -17.55 -33.77 -12.84
N ALA A 110 -18.16 -33.77 -11.65
CA ALA A 110 -18.82 -34.96 -11.11
C ALA A 110 -19.98 -35.44 -11.99
N GLU A 111 -20.72 -34.52 -12.61
CA GLU A 111 -21.76 -34.87 -13.59
C GLU A 111 -21.16 -35.37 -14.92
N LEU A 112 -20.12 -34.70 -15.42
CA LEU A 112 -19.47 -35.08 -16.69
C LEU A 112 -18.86 -36.48 -16.65
N ILE A 113 -18.26 -36.88 -15.53
CA ILE A 113 -17.63 -38.21 -15.36
C ILE A 113 -18.66 -39.35 -15.40
N LYS A 114 -19.95 -39.08 -15.14
CA LYS A 114 -21.01 -40.10 -15.29
C LYS A 114 -21.20 -40.53 -16.74
N ASN A 115 -20.77 -39.73 -17.71
CA ASN A 115 -20.77 -40.10 -19.11
C ASN A 115 -19.53 -40.97 -19.43
N PRO A 116 -19.71 -42.25 -19.81
CA PRO A 116 -18.60 -43.17 -20.06
C PRO A 116 -17.61 -42.66 -21.11
N ASN A 117 -18.10 -42.02 -22.18
CA ASN A 117 -17.26 -41.50 -23.26
C ASN A 117 -16.33 -40.38 -22.76
N VAL A 118 -16.79 -39.57 -21.80
CA VAL A 118 -16.00 -38.49 -21.20
C VAL A 118 -14.95 -39.06 -20.26
N LEU A 119 -15.31 -40.08 -19.47
CA LEU A 119 -14.38 -40.78 -18.58
C LEU A 119 -13.26 -41.46 -19.37
N GLU A 120 -13.58 -42.17 -20.46
CA GLU A 120 -12.60 -42.80 -21.34
C GLU A 120 -11.63 -41.76 -21.93
N ALA A 121 -12.15 -40.66 -22.47
CA ALA A 121 -11.31 -39.59 -23.01
C ALA A 121 -10.38 -38.96 -21.95
N LEU A 122 -10.85 -38.81 -20.71
CA LEU A 122 -10.02 -38.32 -19.59
C LEU A 122 -8.91 -39.31 -19.23
N LEU A 123 -9.21 -40.61 -19.17
CA LEU A 123 -8.24 -41.66 -18.89
C LEU A 123 -7.15 -41.72 -19.96
N GLU A 124 -7.53 -41.71 -21.24
CA GLU A 124 -6.57 -41.66 -22.35
C GLU A 124 -5.67 -40.41 -22.28
N GLY A 125 -6.25 -39.25 -21.95
CA GLY A 125 -5.50 -38.00 -21.77
C GLY A 125 -4.45 -38.11 -20.65
N LEU A 126 -4.83 -38.73 -19.52
CA LEU A 126 -3.92 -38.95 -18.38
C LEU A 126 -2.77 -39.91 -18.73
N GLU A 127 -3.03 -40.95 -19.50
CA GLU A 127 -1.99 -41.88 -19.97
C GLU A 127 -0.96 -41.17 -20.87
N LYS A 128 -1.44 -40.37 -21.83
CA LYS A 128 -0.58 -39.57 -22.73
C LYS A 128 0.31 -38.57 -21.95
N LEU A 129 -0.20 -37.99 -20.87
CA LEU A 129 0.56 -37.08 -20.00
C LEU A 129 1.64 -37.80 -19.18
N LYS A 130 1.38 -39.03 -18.74
CA LYS A 130 2.39 -39.85 -18.05
C LYS A 130 3.53 -40.28 -18.97
N MET A 131 3.23 -40.56 -20.24
CA MET A 131 4.24 -40.93 -21.24
C MET A 131 5.14 -39.77 -21.68
N THR A 132 4.73 -38.52 -21.44
CA THR A 132 5.44 -37.30 -21.88
C THR A 132 6.28 -36.64 -20.79
N LYS A 133 6.24 -37.13 -19.54
CA LYS A 133 7.23 -36.77 -18.52
C LYS A 133 8.38 -37.78 -18.53
N PRO A 134 9.53 -37.48 -19.19
CA PRO A 134 10.72 -38.25 -18.91
C PRO A 134 11.06 -38.08 -17.43
N TYR A 135 11.43 -39.18 -16.78
CA TYR A 135 11.97 -39.20 -15.42
C TYR A 135 12.96 -38.04 -15.23
N ALA A 136 12.62 -37.12 -14.33
CA ALA A 136 13.53 -36.15 -13.77
C ALA A 136 13.94 -36.62 -12.37
#